data_AF-A0A2V5LXF1-F1
#
_entry.id   AF-A0A2V5LXF1-F1
#
_cell.length_a   1.000
_cell.length_b   1.000
_cell.length_c   1.000
_cell.angle_alpha   90.00
_cell.angle_beta   90.00
_cell.angle_gamma   90.00
#
_symmetry.space_group_name_H-M   'P 1'
#
loop_
_entity.id
_entity.type
_entity.pdbx_description
1 polymer ?
#
loop_
_entity_poly.entity_id
_entity_poly.type
_entity_poly.pdbx_seq_one_letter_code
_entity_poly.pdbx_strand_id
1 'polypeptide(L)'
;MPKYLVHTKTITIPAQLAVAYNIGLILLMCTCVWLALTGGPEWARRRKFRWYEVTLGAGFLLLTTALCLHLNKQNEYVYRERNFYGAVAVYEHWDRDMVNKAYEFMHGRIIHGLQLTANRKLATAYYGQDSGARLALLTN
;
A
#
# COMPACT_ATOMS: atom_id res chain seq x y z
N MET A 1 14.51 -10.94 14.37
CA MET A 1 14.70 -9.67 13.65
C MET A 1 13.42 -8.85 13.73
N PRO A 2 13.49 -7.51 13.89
CA PRO A 2 12.40 -6.70 14.47
C PRO A 2 11.41 -6.12 13.44
N LYS A 3 10.25 -5.70 13.95
CA LYS A 3 8.99 -5.23 13.32
C LYS A 3 9.05 -3.99 12.36
N TYR A 4 10.15 -3.74 11.63
CA TYR A 4 10.28 -2.53 10.80
C TYR A 4 10.59 -2.76 9.30
N LEU A 5 10.74 -4.01 8.84
CA LEU A 5 11.22 -4.27 7.47
C LEU A 5 10.13 -4.32 6.39
N VAL A 6 8.86 -4.15 6.74
CA VAL A 6 7.74 -4.34 5.79
C VAL A 6 7.00 -3.04 5.53
N HIS A 7 7.73 -2.01 5.10
CA HIS A 7 7.16 -1.04 4.17
C HIS A 7 7.41 -1.57 2.75
N THR A 8 6.52 -2.44 2.30
CA THR A 8 6.52 -3.07 0.97
C THR A 8 6.44 -2.01 -0.12
N LYS A 9 7.61 -1.62 -0.64
CA LYS A 9 7.75 -0.90 -1.91
C LYS A 9 7.56 -1.88 -3.07
N THR A 10 6.34 -2.41 -3.26
CA THR A 10 6.02 -3.34 -4.36
C THR A 10 5.89 -2.69 -5.75
N ILE A 11 6.21 -1.39 -5.86
CA ILE A 11 6.58 -0.76 -7.13
C ILE A 11 7.76 0.16 -6.83
N THR A 12 8.98 -0.35 -6.94
CA THR A 12 10.16 0.52 -6.98
C THR A 12 10.25 1.11 -8.38
N ILE A 13 9.60 2.26 -8.58
CA ILE A 13 9.95 3.10 -9.73
C ILE A 13 11.45 3.37 -9.59
N PRO A 14 12.28 3.04 -10.59
CA PRO A 14 13.72 3.32 -10.53
C PRO A 14 13.91 4.78 -10.13
N ALA A 15 14.85 5.09 -9.22
CA ALA A 15 15.00 6.43 -8.66
C ALA A 15 15.08 7.52 -9.76
N GLN A 16 15.65 7.15 -10.90
CA GLN A 16 15.77 7.98 -12.10
C GLN A 16 14.41 8.26 -12.79
N LEU A 17 13.53 7.26 -12.89
CA LEU A 17 12.17 7.42 -13.42
C LEU A 17 11.23 8.09 -12.42
N ALA A 18 11.44 7.93 -11.12
CA ALA A 18 10.60 8.52 -10.08
C ALA A 18 10.66 10.06 -10.12
N VAL A 19 11.84 10.62 -10.37
CA VAL A 19 12.04 12.06 -10.52
C VAL A 19 11.29 12.57 -11.76
N ALA A 20 11.48 11.94 -12.92
CA ALA A 20 10.78 12.32 -14.15
C ALA A 20 9.26 12.22 -14.03
N TYR A 21 8.77 11.14 -13.39
CA TYR A 21 7.34 10.93 -13.13
C TYR A 21 6.76 12.00 -12.21
N ASN A 22 7.44 12.31 -11.10
CA ASN A 22 6.98 13.33 -10.15
C ASN A 22 7.00 14.74 -10.78
N ILE A 23 8.03 15.08 -11.55
CA ILE A 23 8.10 16.34 -12.28
C ILE A 23 6.96 16.43 -13.30
N GLY A 24 6.70 15.35 -14.06
CA GLY A 24 5.59 15.28 -15.00
C GLY A 24 4.23 15.48 -14.34
N LEU A 25 3.99 14.86 -13.18
CA LEU A 25 2.78 15.05 -12.40
C LEU A 25 2.62 16.49 -11.88
N ILE A 26 3.70 17.09 -11.38
CA ILE A 26 3.67 18.48 -10.89
C ILE A 26 3.34 19.43 -12.05
N LEU A 27 3.97 19.25 -13.21
CA LEU A 27 3.69 20.06 -14.40
C LEU A 27 2.24 19.88 -14.89
N LEU A 28 1.72 18.66 -14.88
CA LEU A 28 0.32 18.38 -15.20
C LEU A 28 -0.63 19.08 -14.21
N MET A 29 -0.37 18.99 -12.90
CA MET A 29 -1.20 19.66 -11.90
C MET A 29 -1.15 21.18 -12.04
N CYS A 30 0.04 21.76 -12.20
CA CYS A 30 0.21 23.19 -12.41
C CYS A 30 -0.50 23.69 -13.67
N THR A 31 -0.45 22.93 -14.77
CA THR A 31 -1.15 23.29 -16.01
C THR A 31 -2.67 23.18 -15.85
N CYS A 32 -3.18 22.16 -15.16
CA CYS A 32 -4.61 22.05 -14.84
C CYS A 32 -5.10 23.22 -13.97
N VAL A 33 -4.34 23.59 -12.93
CA VAL A 33 -4.67 24.73 -12.05
C VAL A 33 -4.61 26.05 -12.82
N TRP A 34 -3.58 26.25 -13.64
CA TRP A 34 -3.45 27.42 -14.50
C TRP A 34 -4.65 27.56 -15.45
N LEU A 35 -5.04 26.48 -16.11
CA LEU A 35 -6.20 26.45 -17.00
C LEU A 35 -7.52 26.71 -16.25
N ALA A 36 -7.65 26.23 -15.01
CA ALA A 36 -8.83 26.45 -14.18
C ALA A 36 -8.98 27.92 -13.76
N LEU A 37 -7.88 28.59 -13.42
CA LEU A 37 -7.87 29.99 -12.98
C LEU A 37 -7.96 30.98 -14.15
N THR A 38 -7.30 30.69 -15.27
CA THR A 38 -7.22 31.62 -16.41
C THR A 38 -8.28 31.37 -17.48
N GLY A 39 -9.00 30.25 -17.41
CA GLY A 39 -10.00 29.87 -18.41
C GLY A 39 -9.40 29.57 -19.80
N GLY A 40 -8.10 29.26 -19.85
CA GLY A 40 -7.39 28.93 -21.08
C GLY A 40 -6.92 30.15 -21.90
N PRO A 41 -6.06 29.89 -22.90
CA PRO A 41 -5.51 30.94 -23.74
C PRO A 41 -6.58 31.60 -24.62
N GLU A 42 -6.41 32.90 -24.90
CA GLU A 42 -7.36 33.78 -25.62
C GLU A 42 -7.90 33.16 -26.92
N TRP A 43 -7.06 32.43 -27.67
CA TRP A 43 -7.45 31.77 -28.92
C TRP A 43 -8.45 30.63 -28.72
N ALA A 44 -8.45 29.98 -27.56
CA ALA A 44 -9.38 28.90 -27.21
C ALA A 44 -10.64 29.40 -26.48
N ARG A 45 -10.62 30.65 -25.99
CA ARG A 45 -11.71 31.29 -25.25
C ARG A 45 -12.90 31.71 -26.14
N ARG A 46 -12.74 31.67 -27.48
CA ARG A 46 -13.78 32.06 -28.46
C ARG A 46 -14.90 31.02 -28.62
N ARG A 47 -14.64 29.74 -28.32
CA ARG A 47 -15.70 28.74 -28.18
C ARG A 47 -16.28 28.89 -26.78
N LYS A 48 -17.60 28.70 -26.61
CA LYS A 48 -18.31 28.62 -25.31
C LYS A 48 -17.86 27.42 -24.46
N PHE A 49 -16.59 27.07 -24.53
CA PHE A 49 -15.97 25.93 -23.91
C PHE A 49 -15.62 26.34 -22.49
N ARG A 50 -16.37 25.80 -21.54
CA ARG A 50 -16.28 26.13 -20.11
C ARG A 50 -15.08 25.37 -19.54
N TRP A 51 -13.90 25.96 -19.71
CA TRP A 51 -12.61 25.38 -19.29
C TRP A 51 -12.60 24.86 -17.85
N TYR A 52 -13.35 25.52 -16.96
CA TYR A 52 -13.48 25.09 -15.57
C TYR A 52 -14.18 23.71 -15.42
N GLU A 53 -15.12 23.36 -16.31
CA GLU A 53 -15.80 22.05 -16.29
C GLU A 53 -14.83 20.94 -16.69
N VAL A 54 -13.96 21.22 -17.68
CA VAL A 54 -12.93 20.29 -18.14
C VAL A 54 -11.87 20.08 -17.08
N THR A 55 -11.41 21.14 -16.41
CA THR A 55 -10.41 21.01 -15.34
C THR A 55 -10.97 20.28 -14.13
N LEU A 56 -12.24 20.50 -13.79
CA LEU A 56 -12.91 19.82 -12.68
C LEU A 56 -13.13 18.34 -13.02
N GLY A 57 -13.57 18.03 -14.24
CA GLY A 57 -13.70 16.65 -14.72
C GLY A 57 -12.37 15.91 -14.78
N ALA A 58 -11.31 16.57 -15.28
CA ALA A 58 -9.96 16.00 -15.32
C ALA A 58 -9.41 15.75 -13.92
N GLY A 59 -9.59 16.70 -13.00
CA GLY A 59 -9.19 16.56 -11.59
C GLY A 59 -9.91 15.40 -10.90
N PHE A 60 -11.22 15.29 -11.10
CA PHE A 60 -12.02 14.18 -10.56
C PHE A 60 -11.53 12.83 -11.11
N LEU A 61 -11.36 12.71 -12.43
CA LEU A 61 -10.86 11.47 -13.06
C LEU A 61 -9.47 11.07 -12.54
N LEU A 62 -8.55 12.03 -12.42
CA LEU A 62 -7.21 11.78 -11.86
C LEU A 62 -7.29 11.29 -10.41
N LEU A 63 -8.11 11.93 -9.58
CA LEU A 63 -8.29 11.55 -8.18
C LEU A 63 -8.90 10.15 -8.05
N THR A 64 -9.96 9.86 -8.81
CA THR A 64 -10.60 8.54 -8.82
C THR A 64 -9.61 7.47 -9.26
N THR A 65 -8.87 7.71 -10.33
CA THR A 65 -7.86 6.76 -10.83
C THR A 65 -6.76 6.53 -9.79
N ALA A 66 -6.24 7.59 -9.17
CA ALA A 66 -5.23 7.48 -8.12
C ALA A 66 -5.74 6.69 -6.92
N LEU A 67 -6.99 6.92 -6.49
CA LEU A 67 -7.60 6.20 -5.37
C LEU A 67 -7.84 4.73 -5.71
N CYS A 68 -8.35 4.44 -6.90
CA CYS A 68 -8.52 3.07 -7.39
C CYS A 68 -7.18 2.33 -7.40
N LEU A 69 -6.12 2.92 -7.96
CA LEU A 69 -4.78 2.31 -7.96
C LEU A 69 -4.22 2.14 -6.55
N HIS A 70 -4.48 3.07 -5.64
CA HIS A 70 -4.04 2.97 -4.25
C HIS A 70 -4.72 1.82 -3.51
N LEU A 71 -6.04 1.65 -3.71
CA LEU A 71 -6.81 0.56 -3.12
C LEU A 71 -6.47 -0.80 -3.73
N ASN A 72 -6.17 -0.83 -5.03
CA ASN A 72 -5.79 -2.05 -5.76
C ASN A 72 -4.31 -2.40 -5.62
N LYS A 73 -3.52 -1.59 -4.91
CA LYS A 73 -2.15 -1.93 -4.58
C LYS A 73 -2.23 -3.15 -3.66
N GLN A 74 -2.02 -4.32 -4.26
CA GLN A 74 -2.19 -5.62 -3.63
C GLN A 74 -1.43 -5.63 -2.32
N ASN A 75 -2.18 -5.61 -1.23
CA ASN A 75 -1.71 -6.16 0.01
C ASN A 75 -1.79 -7.67 -0.21
N GLU A 76 -0.64 -8.33 -0.31
CA GLU A 76 -0.53 -9.78 -0.47
C GLU A 76 -0.99 -10.47 0.83
N TYR A 77 -2.31 -10.49 1.03
CA TYR A 77 -2.93 -11.30 2.05
C TYR A 77 -3.08 -12.71 1.50
N VAL A 78 -2.60 -13.70 2.24
CA VAL A 78 -2.91 -15.12 1.99
C VAL A 78 -4.35 -15.41 2.39
N TYR A 79 -4.82 -14.71 3.43
CA TYR A 79 -6.17 -14.84 3.95
C TYR A 79 -6.65 -13.50 4.51
N ARG A 80 -7.93 -13.18 4.32
CA ARG A 80 -8.55 -12.01 4.94
C ARG A 80 -10.04 -12.24 5.12
N GLU A 81 -10.53 -11.97 6.32
CA GLU A 81 -11.92 -12.11 6.71
C GLU A 81 -12.33 -10.97 7.65
N ARG A 82 -13.63 -10.65 7.69
CA ARG A 82 -14.23 -9.84 8.75
C ARG A 82 -15.27 -10.66 9.49
N ASN A 83 -15.12 -10.76 10.81
CA ASN A 83 -16.05 -11.46 11.69
C ASN A 83 -16.57 -10.51 12.79
N PHE A 84 -17.36 -11.05 13.72
CA PHE A 84 -17.94 -10.28 14.83
C PHE A 84 -16.89 -9.57 15.70
N TYR A 85 -15.70 -10.16 15.83
CA TYR A 85 -14.63 -9.63 16.68
C TYR A 85 -13.74 -8.62 15.96
N GLY A 86 -13.78 -8.54 14.63
CA GLY A 86 -12.99 -7.59 13.86
C GLY A 86 -12.59 -8.11 12.48
N ALA A 87 -11.66 -7.38 11.85
CA ALA A 87 -11.02 -7.83 10.62
C ALA A 87 -9.79 -8.68 10.98
N VAL A 88 -9.68 -9.88 10.43
CA VAL A 88 -8.50 -10.73 10.58
C VAL A 88 -7.84 -10.93 9.21
N ALA A 89 -6.51 -10.94 9.20
CA ALA A 89 -5.75 -11.15 7.99
C ALA A 89 -4.47 -11.93 8.27
N VAL A 90 -4.07 -12.74 7.31
CA VAL A 90 -2.77 -13.41 7.28
C VAL A 90 -1.98 -12.85 6.11
N TYR A 91 -0.84 -12.26 6.42
CA TYR A 91 0.09 -11.72 5.42
C TYR A 91 1.24 -12.69 5.22
N GLU A 92 1.70 -12.76 3.98
CA GLU A 92 2.93 -13.45 3.66
C GLU A 92 4.08 -12.45 3.65
N HIS A 93 5.15 -12.79 4.37
CA HIS A 93 6.38 -12.02 4.37
C HIS A 93 7.54 -12.91 4.00
N TRP A 94 8.35 -12.39 3.09
CA TRP A 94 9.63 -12.96 2.75
C TRP A 94 10.73 -12.15 3.41
N ASP A 95 11.81 -12.80 3.81
CA ASP A 95 13.03 -12.09 4.16
C ASP A 95 13.62 -11.39 2.94
N ARG A 96 14.63 -10.53 3.17
CA ARG A 96 15.22 -9.70 2.12
C ARG A 96 15.78 -10.53 0.96
N ASP A 97 16.32 -11.70 1.29
CA ASP A 97 16.99 -12.57 0.33
C ASP A 97 16.02 -13.57 -0.32
N MET A 98 14.73 -13.50 0.00
CA MET A 98 13.67 -14.41 -0.48
C MET A 98 13.93 -15.88 -0.14
N VAL A 99 14.69 -16.15 0.93
CA VAL A 99 15.04 -17.48 1.40
C VAL A 99 14.05 -17.97 2.44
N ASN A 100 13.65 -17.10 3.35
CA ASN A 100 12.78 -17.46 4.47
C ASN A 100 11.40 -16.81 4.32
N LYS A 101 10.37 -17.62 4.51
CA LYS A 101 8.97 -17.18 4.48
C LYS A 101 8.37 -17.22 5.89
N ALA A 102 7.56 -16.22 6.20
CA ALA A 102 6.83 -16.11 7.46
C ALA A 102 5.39 -15.67 7.18
N TYR A 103 4.47 -16.16 8.00
CA TYR A 103 3.10 -15.68 8.02
C TYR A 103 2.90 -14.74 9.20
N GLU A 104 2.35 -13.56 8.94
CA GLU A 104 1.97 -12.60 9.99
C GLU A 104 0.46 -12.61 10.16
N PHE A 105 0.00 -12.90 11.37
CA PHE A 105 -1.41 -12.83 11.72
C PHE A 105 -1.74 -11.46 12.32
N MET A 106 -2.66 -10.75 11.66
CA MET A 106 -3.15 -9.44 12.09
C MET A 106 -4.63 -9.51 12.47
N HIS A 107 -4.98 -8.75 13.50
CA HIS A 107 -6.36 -8.41 13.85
C HIS A 107 -6.50 -6.89 13.84
N GLY A 108 -7.30 -6.36 12.90
CA GLY A 108 -7.40 -4.94 12.62
C GLY A 108 -6.06 -4.37 12.18
N ARG A 109 -5.39 -3.64 13.08
CA ARG A 109 -4.07 -3.04 12.85
C ARG A 109 -2.99 -3.60 13.78
N ILE A 110 -3.31 -4.60 14.58
CA ILE A 110 -2.43 -5.17 15.60
C ILE A 110 -1.91 -6.52 15.11
N ILE A 111 -0.60 -6.71 15.22
CA ILE A 111 0.06 -7.99 14.93
C ILE A 111 -0.09 -8.89 16.15
N HIS A 112 -0.76 -10.02 15.98
CA HIS A 112 -0.97 -11.00 17.05
C HIS A 112 0.10 -12.08 17.08
N GLY A 113 0.67 -12.45 15.93
CA GLY A 113 1.67 -13.50 15.88
C GLY A 113 2.40 -13.56 14.54
N LEU A 114 3.58 -14.16 14.58
CA LEU A 114 4.38 -14.48 13.40
C LEU A 114 4.63 -15.99 13.40
N GLN A 115 4.61 -16.61 12.23
CA GLN A 115 4.90 -18.03 12.10
C GLN A 115 5.90 -18.25 10.97
N LEU A 116 7.10 -18.71 11.32
CA LEU A 116 8.13 -19.06 10.33
C LEU A 116 7.73 -20.37 9.64
N THR A 117 7.84 -20.45 8.31
CA THR A 117 7.52 -21.69 7.58
C THR A 117 8.57 -22.78 7.82
N ALA A 118 9.85 -22.40 7.90
CA ALA A 118 10.96 -23.32 8.15
C ALA A 118 10.96 -23.91 9.57
N ASN A 119 10.49 -23.14 10.56
CA ASN A 119 10.39 -23.61 11.95
C ASN A 119 9.07 -23.15 12.58
N ARG A 120 7.99 -23.84 12.20
CA ARG A 120 6.62 -23.50 12.60
C ARG A 120 6.37 -23.55 14.10
N LYS A 121 7.13 -24.36 14.83
CA LYS A 121 6.97 -24.53 16.27
C LYS A 121 7.72 -23.46 17.07
N LEU A 122 8.62 -22.69 16.45
CA LEU A 122 9.35 -21.63 17.13
C LEU A 122 8.36 -20.56 17.59
N ALA A 123 8.34 -20.30 18.89
CA ALA A 123 7.57 -19.20 19.45
C ALA A 123 8.17 -17.88 18.97
N THR A 124 7.31 -16.94 18.58
CA THR A 124 7.72 -15.62 18.09
C THR A 124 6.82 -14.53 18.68
N ALA A 125 7.08 -13.28 18.28
CA ALA A 125 6.32 -12.10 18.68
C ALA A 125 6.28 -11.93 20.22
N TYR A 126 5.14 -12.17 20.85
CA TYR A 126 4.96 -12.02 22.30
C TYR A 126 5.58 -13.15 23.12
N TYR A 127 5.96 -14.26 22.48
CA TYR A 127 6.43 -15.46 23.15
C TYR A 127 7.88 -15.75 22.77
N GLY A 128 8.75 -15.83 23.78
CA GLY A 128 10.16 -16.21 23.63
C GLY A 128 10.38 -17.72 23.69
N GLN A 129 11.64 -18.13 23.50
CA GLN A 129 12.03 -19.55 23.53
C GLN A 129 11.71 -20.23 24.87
N ASP A 130 11.82 -19.50 25.98
CA ASP A 130 11.58 -20.04 27.32
C ASP A 130 10.13 -19.84 27.79
N SER A 131 9.23 -19.38 26.91
CA SER A 131 7.83 -19.15 27.27
C SER A 131 7.06 -20.46 27.41
N GLY A 132 6.05 -20.47 28.30
CA GLY A 132 5.12 -21.60 28.42
C GLY A 132 4.41 -21.95 27.09
N ALA A 133 4.15 -20.95 26.24
CA ALA A 133 3.60 -21.16 24.90
C ALA A 133 4.55 -21.99 24.01
N ARG A 134 5.86 -21.74 24.07
CA ARG A 134 6.85 -22.57 23.35
C ARG A 134 6.87 -24.00 23.85
N LEU A 135 6.83 -24.20 25.17
CA LEU A 135 6.80 -25.53 25.77
C LEU A 135 5.55 -26.31 25.34
N ALA A 136 4.39 -25.68 25.32
CA ALA A 136 3.14 -26.29 24.85
C ALA A 136 3.21 -26.72 23.37
N LEU A 137 3.90 -25.96 22.52
CA LEU A 137 4.12 -26.33 21.11
C LEU A 137 5.09 -27.51 20.92
N LEU A 138 5.94 -27.80 21.90
CA LEU A 138 6.86 -28.94 21.86
C LEU A 138 6.19 -30.27 22.25
N THR A 139 5.11 -30.20 23.02
CA THR A 139 4.39 -31.38 23.55
C THR A 139 3.27 -31.88 22.63
N ASN A 140 3.11 -31.28 21.45
CA ASN A 140 2.13 -31.62 20.41
C ASN A 140 2.89 -32.02 19.13
#